data_AF-A0A3A6VXB1-F1
#
_entry.id   AF-A0A3A6VXB1-F1
#
_cell.length_a   1.000
_cell.length_b   1.000
_cell.length_c   1.000
_cell.angle_alpha   90.00
_cell.angle_beta   90.00
_cell.angle_gamma   90.00
#
_symmetry.space_group_name_H-M   'P 1'
#
loop_
_entity.id
_entity.type
_entity.pdbx_description
1 polymer ?
#
loop_
_entity_poly.entity_id
_entity_poly.type
_entity_poly.pdbx_seq_one_letter_code
_entity_poly.pdbx_strand_id
1 'polypeptide(L)'
;MLKNITRALSLSLLISHNICANEASSIETISQPTTIQFLEKFGAGFANLEHKNLGDRVQLYLPGHNSKTGIVKLKLPNGSKLSYGEIVMYGGDMFGNPAKPISNCSEKNRLACFQAQFDALGTLGNKQDKRCSNPLNQITHLDRFFANLAEEIEKSKQNGTNDWDYYKQHDSAISKELNKLTCGGSIISGFIPFGNYIKLAEVNYDHFVPDSLVAYKTGHRFALETALKAYEKKQQGLIDEAHKLLELAYAQNAFANHYLTDSFSAGHMRTPRRAIGHDILLPSVLNLLIANLMHNEDNQHGLNVVNHEGISWLAYGDGYLYKPEAELQRVIILDAMQRSADSIHSTFMNGVIPEHYPEMDVFPDYSKIEQINDTAPLFKVENGVLLKRVNNKDHYDHHWTKYWSGLVTLIEFQVNKI
;
A
#
# COMPACT_ATOMS: atom_id res chain seq x y z
N MET A 1 -8.55 -33.48 -17.85
CA MET A 1 -7.73 -32.52 -17.08
C MET A 1 -6.23 -32.85 -17.00
N LEU A 2 -5.71 -33.96 -17.53
CA LEU A 2 -4.25 -34.24 -17.55
C LEU A 2 -3.53 -34.01 -18.89
N LYS A 3 -4.23 -33.64 -19.97
CA LYS A 3 -3.62 -33.46 -21.31
C LYS A 3 -3.15 -32.02 -21.63
N ASN A 4 -3.45 -31.04 -20.79
CA ASN A 4 -3.06 -29.63 -21.03
C ASN A 4 -1.83 -29.18 -20.23
N ILE A 5 -1.38 -29.97 -19.24
CA ILE A 5 -0.17 -29.66 -18.45
C ILE A 5 1.12 -29.95 -19.26
N THR A 6 1.08 -30.89 -20.20
CA THR A 6 2.23 -31.23 -21.04
C THR A 6 2.49 -30.25 -22.19
N ARG A 7 1.52 -29.41 -22.59
CA ARG A 7 1.71 -28.40 -23.65
C ARG A 7 2.32 -27.08 -23.16
N ALA A 8 2.06 -26.67 -21.91
CA ALA A 8 2.68 -25.47 -21.34
C ALA A 8 4.16 -25.69 -20.98
N LEU A 9 4.51 -26.91 -20.53
CA LEU A 9 5.90 -27.32 -20.25
C LEU A 9 6.74 -27.52 -21.52
N SER A 10 6.14 -28.00 -22.61
CA SER A 10 6.88 -28.20 -23.87
C SER A 10 7.12 -26.91 -24.65
N LEU A 11 6.26 -25.88 -24.53
CA LEU A 11 6.52 -24.57 -25.12
C LEU A 11 7.59 -23.77 -24.35
N SER A 12 7.66 -23.93 -23.02
CA SER A 12 8.67 -23.26 -22.19
C SER A 12 10.07 -23.89 -22.32
N LEU A 13 10.15 -25.18 -22.69
CA LEU A 13 11.39 -25.85 -23.11
C LEU A 13 11.83 -25.54 -24.55
N LEU A 14 10.98 -24.91 -25.37
CA LEU A 14 11.30 -24.56 -26.77
C LEU A 14 11.85 -23.13 -26.93
N ILE A 15 11.67 -22.25 -25.94
CA ILE A 15 12.24 -20.89 -25.98
C ILE A 15 13.75 -20.91 -25.73
N SER A 16 14.29 -21.98 -25.14
CA SER A 16 15.74 -22.19 -25.01
C SER A 16 16.43 -22.65 -26.31
N HIS A 17 15.73 -22.79 -27.44
CA HIS A 17 16.32 -23.30 -28.69
C HIS A 17 16.13 -22.45 -29.96
N ASN A 18 15.58 -21.24 -29.89
CA ASN A 18 15.42 -20.41 -31.11
C ASN A 18 15.88 -18.95 -31.01
N ILE A 19 16.75 -18.60 -30.06
CA ILE A 19 17.41 -17.27 -30.05
C ILE A 19 18.88 -17.31 -30.48
N CYS A 20 19.50 -18.48 -30.66
CA CYS A 20 20.90 -18.55 -31.08
C CYS A 20 21.08 -19.42 -32.32
N ALA A 21 20.88 -18.81 -33.49
CA ALA A 21 21.44 -19.30 -34.74
C ALA A 21 22.15 -18.15 -35.47
N ASN A 22 23.10 -17.52 -34.78
CA ASN A 22 24.40 -17.14 -35.34
C ASN A 22 25.28 -16.55 -34.23
N GLU A 23 26.55 -16.93 -34.25
CA GLU A 23 27.64 -16.54 -33.34
C GLU A 23 27.72 -17.32 -32.02
N ALA A 24 28.44 -18.44 -32.10
CA ALA A 24 28.93 -19.20 -30.97
C ALA A 24 30.11 -18.48 -30.30
N SER A 25 29.85 -17.73 -29.24
CA SER A 25 30.78 -17.54 -28.13
C SER A 25 30.01 -17.21 -26.85
N SER A 26 30.33 -17.93 -25.77
CA SER A 26 29.75 -17.86 -24.41
C SER A 26 28.23 -18.04 -24.31
N ILE A 27 27.79 -19.30 -24.30
CA ILE A 27 26.47 -19.65 -23.74
C ILE A 27 26.61 -19.55 -22.21
N GLU A 28 26.35 -18.38 -21.64
CA GLU A 28 25.90 -18.33 -20.25
C GLU A 28 24.57 -19.09 -20.19
N THR A 29 24.58 -20.25 -19.55
CA THR A 29 23.35 -20.96 -19.20
C THR A 29 22.54 -20.06 -18.27
N ILE A 30 21.63 -19.25 -18.82
CA ILE A 30 20.69 -18.45 -18.02
C ILE A 30 19.75 -19.45 -17.33
N SER A 31 20.05 -19.79 -16.08
CA SER A 31 19.13 -20.54 -15.23
C SER A 31 17.89 -19.68 -14.97
N GLN A 32 16.71 -20.29 -14.96
CA GLN A 32 15.49 -19.54 -14.67
C GLN A 32 15.58 -18.95 -13.25
N PRO A 33 15.35 -17.63 -13.08
CA PRO A 33 15.40 -17.01 -11.77
C PRO A 33 14.36 -17.63 -10.83
N THR A 34 14.76 -17.90 -9.60
CA THR A 34 13.87 -18.34 -8.53
C THR A 34 13.00 -17.16 -8.04
N THR A 35 11.87 -17.45 -7.39
CA THR A 35 11.03 -16.44 -6.72
C THR A 35 11.84 -15.55 -5.77
N ILE A 36 12.83 -16.13 -5.08
CA ILE A 36 13.73 -15.36 -4.19
C ILE A 36 14.55 -14.38 -5.02
N GLN A 37 15.12 -14.77 -6.16
CA GLN A 37 15.89 -13.87 -7.02
C GLN A 37 15.03 -12.72 -7.59
N PHE A 38 13.75 -12.96 -7.87
CA PHE A 38 12.84 -11.89 -8.25
C PHE A 38 12.51 -10.94 -7.09
N LEU A 39 12.25 -11.47 -5.88
CA LEU A 39 12.07 -10.65 -4.68
C LEU A 39 13.32 -9.83 -4.34
N GLU A 40 14.51 -10.41 -4.52
CA GLU A 40 15.78 -9.73 -4.36
C GLU A 40 15.94 -8.55 -5.31
N LYS A 41 15.41 -8.68 -6.53
CA LYS A 41 15.55 -7.69 -7.60
C LYS A 41 14.50 -6.58 -7.50
N PHE A 42 13.25 -6.93 -7.23
CA PHE A 42 12.10 -6.03 -7.33
C PHE A 42 11.53 -5.61 -5.98
N GLY A 43 11.99 -6.21 -4.88
CA GLY A 43 11.40 -6.07 -3.56
C GLY A 43 9.94 -6.51 -3.50
N ALA A 44 9.35 -6.43 -2.33
CA ALA A 44 7.92 -6.66 -2.14
C ALA A 44 7.21 -5.42 -1.59
N GLY A 45 7.95 -4.31 -1.45
CA GLY A 45 7.63 -3.26 -0.52
C GLY A 45 7.14 -1.95 -1.10
N PHE A 46 6.72 -1.10 -0.18
CA PHE A 46 6.07 0.18 -0.36
C PHE A 46 6.75 1.19 0.60
N ALA A 47 6.77 2.49 0.28
CA ALA A 47 7.51 3.46 1.10
C ALA A 47 6.71 3.92 2.34
N ASN A 48 6.85 3.18 3.43
CA ASN A 48 6.01 3.34 4.62
C ASN A 48 6.12 4.72 5.33
N LEU A 49 7.29 5.38 5.31
CA LEU A 49 7.48 6.63 6.07
C LEU A 49 6.68 7.83 5.52
N GLU A 50 6.29 7.79 4.24
CA GLU A 50 5.49 8.86 3.63
C GLU A 50 4.11 8.97 4.33
N HIS A 51 3.47 7.82 4.58
CA HIS A 51 2.25 7.70 5.37
C HIS A 51 2.38 8.29 6.77
N LYS A 52 3.43 7.88 7.50
CA LYS A 52 3.66 8.32 8.87
C LYS A 52 3.85 9.84 8.93
N ASN A 53 4.70 10.37 8.05
CA ASN A 53 5.06 11.78 8.04
C ASN A 53 3.85 12.67 7.74
N LEU A 54 2.96 12.26 6.83
CA LEU A 54 1.73 13.00 6.57
C LEU A 54 0.70 12.80 7.69
N GLY A 55 0.50 11.58 8.16
CA GLY A 55 -0.48 11.28 9.22
C GLY A 55 -0.15 11.94 10.56
N ASP A 56 1.14 12.10 10.90
CA ASP A 56 1.57 12.81 12.12
C ASP A 56 1.30 14.33 12.06
N ARG A 57 0.92 14.87 10.89
CA ARG A 57 0.51 16.27 10.73
C ARG A 57 -1.00 16.48 10.87
N VAL A 58 -1.79 15.40 10.93
CA VAL A 58 -3.24 15.47 11.15
C VAL A 58 -3.51 15.95 12.58
N GLN A 59 -4.32 17.00 12.70
CA GLN A 59 -4.69 17.56 13.99
C GLN A 59 -5.89 16.81 14.56
N LEU A 60 -5.74 16.31 15.79
CA LEU A 60 -6.79 15.59 16.50
C LEU A 60 -7.38 16.47 17.59
N TYR A 61 -8.71 16.49 17.68
CA TYR A 61 -9.44 17.17 18.74
C TYR A 61 -9.74 16.19 19.85
N LEU A 62 -8.87 16.19 20.88
CA LEU A 62 -9.00 15.36 22.06
C LEU A 62 -9.08 16.22 23.34
N PRO A 63 -9.96 15.89 24.30
CA PRO A 63 -10.08 16.62 25.55
C PRO A 63 -8.77 16.65 26.33
N GLY A 64 -8.39 17.83 26.84
CA GLY A 64 -7.19 18.01 27.65
C GLY A 64 -5.87 18.00 26.86
N HIS A 65 -5.91 17.80 25.53
CA HIS A 65 -4.75 17.95 24.66
C HIS A 65 -4.82 19.29 23.92
N ASN A 66 -3.75 20.07 24.05
CA ASN A 66 -3.54 21.26 23.23
C ASN A 66 -2.69 20.84 22.02
N SER A 67 -3.13 21.10 20.79
CA SER A 67 -2.41 20.69 19.56
C SER A 67 -1.00 21.27 19.45
N LYS A 68 -0.63 22.22 20.32
CA LYS A 68 0.71 22.80 20.43
C LYS A 68 1.72 21.93 21.19
N THR A 69 1.32 20.84 21.86
CA THR A 69 2.19 20.03 22.72
C THR A 69 2.49 18.65 22.13
N GLY A 70 3.28 18.62 21.05
CA GLY A 70 3.83 17.39 20.47
C GLY A 70 2.82 16.45 19.79
N ILE A 71 3.32 15.35 19.25
CA ILE A 71 2.52 14.34 18.54
C ILE A 71 1.70 13.53 19.57
N VAL A 72 0.37 13.53 19.41
CA VAL A 72 -0.55 12.77 20.27
C VAL A 72 -0.40 11.27 20.03
N LYS A 73 -0.40 10.47 21.10
CA LYS A 73 -0.40 9.00 21.05
C LYS A 73 -1.76 8.46 21.47
N LEU A 74 -2.51 7.92 20.52
CA LEU A 74 -3.80 7.26 20.70
C LEU A 74 -3.63 5.93 21.42
N LYS A 75 -4.46 5.66 22.43
CA LYS A 75 -4.44 4.40 23.15
C LYS A 75 -5.33 3.36 22.48
N LEU A 76 -4.73 2.22 22.09
CA LEU A 76 -5.44 1.11 21.47
C LEU A 76 -5.95 0.09 22.51
N PRO A 77 -6.99 -0.71 22.19
CA PRO A 77 -7.57 -1.71 23.10
C PRO A 77 -6.56 -2.71 23.69
N ASN A 78 -5.56 -3.15 22.90
CA ASN A 78 -4.49 -4.04 23.37
C ASN A 78 -3.45 -3.35 24.27
N GLY A 79 -3.58 -2.04 24.49
CA GLY A 79 -2.75 -1.24 25.37
C GLY A 79 -1.51 -0.62 24.72
N SER A 80 -1.32 -0.80 23.40
CA SER A 80 -0.34 -0.01 22.64
C SER A 80 -0.74 1.47 22.57
N LYS A 81 0.25 2.32 22.30
CA LYS A 81 0.07 3.77 22.16
C LYS A 81 0.81 4.21 20.90
N LEU A 82 0.06 4.66 19.90
CA LEU A 82 0.59 5.00 18.58
C LEU A 82 0.12 6.39 18.15
N SER A 83 0.93 7.11 17.40
CA SER A 83 0.46 8.34 16.76
C SER A 83 -0.49 8.03 15.61
N TYR A 84 -1.22 9.05 15.17
CA TYR A 84 -2.07 8.91 13.98
C TYR A 84 -1.26 8.42 12.78
N GLY A 85 -0.11 9.04 12.49
CA GLY A 85 0.77 8.62 11.40
C GLY A 85 1.34 7.22 11.55
N GLU A 86 1.71 6.78 12.76
CA GLU A 86 2.14 5.39 12.96
C GLU A 86 1.04 4.39 12.58
N ILE A 87 -0.22 4.68 12.92
CA ILE A 87 -1.34 3.81 12.56
C ILE A 87 -1.59 3.83 11.04
N VAL A 88 -1.51 4.99 10.37
CA VAL A 88 -1.61 5.09 8.90
C VAL A 88 -0.50 4.26 8.23
N MET A 89 0.72 4.30 8.76
CA MET A 89 1.86 3.54 8.24
C MET A 89 1.75 2.03 8.47
N TYR A 90 1.19 1.63 9.61
CA TYR A 90 1.12 0.22 10.01
C TYR A 90 -0.07 -0.55 9.45
N GLY A 91 -1.20 0.12 9.27
CA GLY A 91 -2.40 -0.50 8.73
C GLY A 91 -2.20 -0.98 7.30
N GLY A 92 -2.80 -2.12 6.93
CA GLY A 92 -2.80 -2.63 5.55
C GLY A 92 -1.50 -3.28 5.08
N ASP A 93 -0.35 -2.78 5.56
CA ASP A 93 0.98 -3.21 5.15
C ASP A 93 1.66 -4.15 6.16
N MET A 94 1.73 -3.74 7.43
CA MET A 94 2.37 -4.53 8.49
C MET A 94 1.33 -5.34 9.27
N PHE A 95 0.20 -4.70 9.54
CA PHE A 95 -0.89 -5.26 10.33
C PHE A 95 -2.16 -5.32 9.51
N GLY A 96 -2.75 -6.51 9.51
CA GLY A 96 -3.94 -6.83 8.76
C GLY A 96 -4.17 -8.33 8.75
N ASN A 97 -5.28 -8.74 8.15
CA ASN A 97 -5.65 -10.13 7.95
C ASN A 97 -5.64 -10.49 6.45
N PRO A 98 -4.63 -11.22 5.96
CA PRO A 98 -4.52 -11.56 4.54
C PRO A 98 -5.66 -12.49 4.06
N ALA A 99 -6.40 -13.13 4.95
CA ALA A 99 -7.55 -13.94 4.58
C ALA A 99 -8.85 -13.12 4.39
N LYS A 100 -8.84 -11.82 4.76
CA LYS A 100 -10.02 -10.96 4.73
C LYS A 100 -9.78 -9.58 4.09
N PRO A 101 -9.22 -9.47 2.87
CA PRO A 101 -9.21 -8.19 2.17
C PRO A 101 -10.63 -7.60 2.12
N ILE A 102 -10.77 -6.33 2.46
CA ILE A 102 -12.03 -5.63 2.68
C ILE A 102 -12.86 -5.62 1.39
N SER A 103 -12.22 -5.28 0.27
CA SER A 103 -12.85 -5.21 -1.06
C SER A 103 -13.33 -6.58 -1.58
N ASN A 104 -12.69 -7.67 -1.13
CA ASN A 104 -13.10 -9.03 -1.48
C ASN A 104 -14.31 -9.51 -0.67
N CYS A 105 -14.64 -8.83 0.42
CA CYS A 105 -15.82 -9.15 1.20
C CYS A 105 -17.10 -8.59 0.53
N SER A 106 -18.17 -9.38 0.55
CA SER A 106 -19.51 -8.90 0.17
C SER A 106 -19.87 -7.67 0.98
N GLU A 107 -20.65 -6.75 0.41
CA GLU A 107 -21.03 -5.47 1.02
C GLU A 107 -21.45 -5.59 2.50
N LYS A 108 -22.36 -6.53 2.82
CA LYS A 108 -22.83 -6.81 4.19
C LYS A 108 -21.74 -7.22 5.20
N ASN A 109 -20.61 -7.72 4.72
CA ASN A 109 -19.51 -8.24 5.52
C ASN A 109 -18.29 -7.31 5.54
N ARG A 110 -18.30 -6.20 4.78
CA ARG A 110 -17.12 -5.32 4.65
C ARG A 110 -16.71 -4.72 5.99
N LEU A 111 -17.65 -4.27 6.81
CA LEU A 111 -17.36 -3.77 8.17
C LEU A 111 -16.68 -4.81 9.05
N ALA A 112 -17.12 -6.08 8.98
CA ALA A 112 -16.50 -7.18 9.72
C ALA A 112 -15.09 -7.53 9.18
N CYS A 113 -14.86 -7.36 7.88
CA CYS A 113 -13.54 -7.54 7.28
C CYS A 113 -12.59 -6.40 7.67
N PHE A 114 -13.05 -5.14 7.64
CA PHE A 114 -12.29 -4.01 8.18
C PHE A 114 -11.96 -4.19 9.65
N GLN A 115 -12.92 -4.62 10.48
CA GLN A 115 -12.67 -4.93 11.87
C GLN A 115 -11.56 -5.98 12.02
N ALA A 116 -11.56 -7.03 11.21
CA ALA A 116 -10.50 -8.04 11.23
C ALA A 116 -9.13 -7.49 10.81
N GLN A 117 -9.08 -6.48 9.93
CA GLN A 117 -7.84 -5.76 9.61
C GLN A 117 -7.36 -4.97 10.82
N PHE A 118 -8.22 -4.11 11.39
CA PHE A 118 -7.87 -3.27 12.54
C PHE A 118 -7.51 -4.08 13.78
N ASP A 119 -8.21 -5.19 14.05
CA ASP A 119 -7.96 -6.05 15.20
C ASP A 119 -6.54 -6.60 15.20
N ALA A 120 -5.95 -6.85 14.03
CA ALA A 120 -4.57 -7.31 13.90
C ALA A 120 -3.56 -6.33 14.49
N LEU A 121 -3.85 -5.03 14.48
CA LEU A 121 -3.05 -3.97 15.10
C LEU A 121 -3.50 -3.64 16.52
N GLY A 122 -4.79 -3.31 16.67
CA GLY A 122 -5.29 -2.56 17.82
C GLY A 122 -5.96 -3.39 18.91
N THR A 123 -6.43 -4.59 18.60
CA THR A 123 -7.25 -5.39 19.53
C THR A 123 -6.54 -6.65 19.99
N LEU A 124 -5.88 -7.36 19.07
CA LEU A 124 -5.17 -8.59 19.39
C LEU A 124 -3.87 -8.31 20.16
N GLY A 125 -3.36 -9.36 20.79
CA GLY A 125 -2.12 -9.33 21.57
C GLY A 125 -2.35 -9.18 23.07
N ASN A 126 -1.36 -9.61 23.85
CA ASN A 126 -1.33 -9.43 25.30
C ASN A 126 0.11 -9.12 25.74
N LYS A 127 0.30 -8.39 26.84
CA LYS A 127 1.64 -7.90 27.25
C LYS A 127 2.61 -9.00 27.66
N GLN A 128 2.11 -10.17 28.06
CA GLN A 128 2.92 -11.27 28.57
C GLN A 128 3.42 -12.19 27.45
N ASP A 129 2.76 -12.20 26.28
CA ASP A 129 3.12 -13.03 25.13
C ASP A 129 4.34 -12.45 24.43
N LYS A 130 5.43 -13.21 24.40
CA LYS A 130 6.69 -12.81 23.76
C LYS A 130 6.83 -13.33 22.33
N ARG A 131 5.81 -14.01 21.78
CA ARG A 131 5.86 -14.48 20.39
C ARG A 131 6.00 -13.30 19.45
N CYS A 132 6.71 -13.51 18.34
CA CYS A 132 6.86 -12.50 17.29
C CYS A 132 5.49 -12.07 16.74
N SER A 133 4.50 -12.96 16.75
CA SER A 133 3.18 -12.70 16.16
C SER A 133 2.27 -11.87 17.06
N ASN A 134 2.77 -11.47 18.24
CA ASN A 134 2.07 -10.56 19.12
C ASN A 134 2.31 -9.12 18.64
N PRO A 135 1.25 -8.35 18.30
CA PRO A 135 1.40 -7.02 17.72
C PRO A 135 2.16 -6.04 18.62
N LEU A 136 2.12 -6.19 19.95
CA LEU A 136 2.89 -5.32 20.86
C LEU A 136 4.40 -5.46 20.67
N ASN A 137 4.89 -6.69 20.42
CA ASN A 137 6.30 -6.94 20.14
C ASN A 137 6.66 -6.43 18.75
N GLN A 138 5.81 -6.68 17.75
CA GLN A 138 6.02 -6.22 16.38
C GLN A 138 6.13 -4.71 16.33
N ILE A 139 5.19 -3.97 16.94
CA ILE A 139 5.22 -2.51 17.06
C ILE A 139 6.56 -2.05 17.64
N THR A 140 6.99 -2.62 18.75
CA THR A 140 8.24 -2.20 19.42
C THR A 140 9.47 -2.35 18.50
N HIS A 141 9.52 -3.41 17.70
CA HIS A 141 10.63 -3.64 16.78
C HIS A 141 10.51 -2.82 15.49
N LEU A 142 9.30 -2.68 14.95
CA LEU A 142 9.02 -1.84 13.79
C LEU A 142 9.29 -0.37 14.09
N ASP A 143 8.89 0.14 15.27
CA ASP A 143 9.17 1.52 15.69
C ASP A 143 10.67 1.80 15.66
N ARG A 144 11.49 0.87 16.17
CA ARG A 144 12.95 1.00 16.14
C ARG A 144 13.48 0.97 14.71
N PHE A 145 12.98 0.06 13.88
CA PHE A 145 13.39 -0.04 12.49
C PHE A 145 13.07 1.25 11.72
N PHE A 146 11.85 1.76 11.82
CA PHE A 146 11.43 2.97 11.11
C PHE A 146 12.08 4.24 11.65
N ALA A 147 12.40 4.31 12.95
CA ALA A 147 13.18 5.41 13.51
C ALA A 147 14.60 5.45 12.91
N ASN A 148 15.26 4.28 12.84
CA ASN A 148 16.58 4.16 12.23
C ASN A 148 16.52 4.46 10.73
N LEU A 149 15.52 3.93 10.00
CA LEU A 149 15.34 4.19 8.58
C LEU A 149 15.16 5.69 8.29
N ALA A 150 14.38 6.39 9.10
CA ALA A 150 14.20 7.84 8.96
C ALA A 150 15.53 8.60 9.18
N GLU A 151 16.33 8.19 10.16
CA GLU A 151 17.66 8.77 10.40
C GLU A 151 18.64 8.48 9.25
N GLU A 152 18.62 7.27 8.69
CA GLU A 152 19.46 6.88 7.55
C GLU A 152 19.11 7.67 6.30
N ILE A 153 17.82 7.85 6.00
CA ILE A 153 17.34 8.66 4.88
C ILE A 153 17.78 10.12 5.04
N GLU A 154 17.61 10.71 6.22
CA GLU A 154 18.02 12.08 6.50
C GLU A 154 19.54 12.27 6.34
N LYS A 155 20.34 11.31 6.82
CA LYS A 155 21.80 11.32 6.58
C LYS A 155 22.13 11.17 5.09
N SER A 156 21.37 10.36 4.35
CA SER A 156 21.56 10.17 2.91
C SER A 156 21.32 11.48 2.14
N LYS A 157 20.25 12.22 2.51
CA LYS A 157 19.95 13.55 1.97
C LYS A 157 21.09 14.53 2.19
N GLN A 158 21.65 14.57 3.39
CA GLN A 158 22.79 15.42 3.73
C GLN A 158 24.04 15.09 2.89
N ASN A 159 24.16 13.85 2.42
CA ASN A 159 25.23 13.38 1.54
C ASN A 159 24.88 13.47 0.04
N GLY A 160 23.76 14.08 -0.33
CA GLY A 160 23.35 14.31 -1.72
C GLY A 160 22.48 13.22 -2.36
N THR A 161 22.08 12.19 -1.60
CA THR A 161 21.15 11.16 -2.07
C THR A 161 19.73 11.51 -1.62
N ASN A 162 18.83 11.73 -2.57
CA ASN A 162 17.42 11.99 -2.28
C ASN A 162 16.68 10.71 -1.79
N ASP A 163 15.45 10.88 -1.31
CA ASP A 163 14.65 9.80 -0.73
C ASP A 163 14.39 8.67 -1.72
N TRP A 164 14.01 9.02 -2.95
CA TRP A 164 13.62 8.03 -3.95
C TRP A 164 14.81 7.19 -4.43
N ASP A 165 15.99 7.78 -4.56
CA ASP A 165 17.21 7.03 -4.88
C ASP A 165 17.63 6.13 -3.71
N TYR A 166 17.45 6.58 -2.46
CA TYR A 166 17.68 5.74 -1.29
C TYR A 166 16.74 4.53 -1.29
N TYR A 167 15.43 4.75 -1.42
CA TYR A 167 14.45 3.67 -1.48
C TYR A 167 14.75 2.70 -2.61
N LYS A 168 15.01 3.20 -3.83
CA LYS A 168 15.35 2.38 -4.99
C LYS A 168 16.58 1.49 -4.76
N GLN A 169 17.57 1.96 -4.00
CA GLN A 169 18.78 1.20 -3.68
C GLN A 169 18.58 0.18 -2.55
N HIS A 170 17.67 0.45 -1.61
CA HIS A 170 17.53 -0.32 -0.37
C HIS A 170 16.24 -1.13 -0.26
N ASP A 171 15.34 -1.05 -1.25
CA ASP A 171 14.00 -1.66 -1.21
C ASP A 171 14.02 -3.16 -0.86
N SER A 172 14.89 -3.95 -1.48
CA SER A 172 15.04 -5.38 -1.14
C SER A 172 15.50 -5.61 0.31
N ALA A 173 16.43 -4.78 0.81
CA ALA A 173 16.92 -4.89 2.18
C ALA A 173 15.83 -4.51 3.20
N ILE A 174 15.09 -3.43 2.93
CA ILE A 174 13.93 -2.99 3.71
C ILE A 174 12.87 -4.09 3.72
N SER A 175 12.52 -4.63 2.55
CA SER A 175 11.51 -5.68 2.41
C SER A 175 11.84 -6.94 3.21
N LYS A 176 13.11 -7.38 3.19
CA LYS A 176 13.56 -8.53 4.00
C LYS A 176 13.43 -8.27 5.49
N GLU A 177 13.78 -7.08 5.93
CA GLU A 177 13.75 -6.77 7.36
C GLU A 177 12.30 -6.67 7.85
N LEU A 178 11.43 -5.98 7.11
CA LEU A 178 9.99 -5.93 7.40
C LEU A 178 9.35 -7.32 7.41
N ASN A 179 9.76 -8.20 6.49
CA ASN A 179 9.30 -9.58 6.50
C ASN A 179 9.72 -10.33 7.78
N LYS A 180 10.97 -10.20 8.24
CA LYS A 180 11.43 -10.79 9.51
C LYS A 180 10.69 -10.22 10.71
N LEU A 181 10.55 -8.90 10.77
CA LEU A 181 9.84 -8.20 11.85
C LEU A 181 8.36 -8.58 11.93
N THR A 182 7.80 -9.07 10.82
CA THR A 182 6.44 -9.59 10.74
C THR A 182 6.37 -11.14 10.76
N CYS A 183 7.30 -11.79 11.45
CA CYS A 183 7.37 -13.26 11.65
C CYS A 183 7.70 -14.10 10.42
N GLY A 184 8.30 -13.50 9.41
CA GLY A 184 8.88 -14.18 8.27
C GLY A 184 10.37 -14.40 8.41
N GLY A 185 10.98 -14.81 7.30
CA GLY A 185 12.42 -14.93 7.15
C GLY A 185 13.02 -16.09 7.91
N SER A 186 14.22 -16.46 7.48
CA SER A 186 15.04 -17.51 8.07
C SER A 186 16.51 -17.14 7.99
N ILE A 187 17.37 -18.01 8.53
CA ILE A 187 18.83 -17.88 8.39
C ILE A 187 19.30 -18.01 6.93
N ILE A 188 18.50 -18.62 6.06
CA ILE A 188 18.84 -18.86 4.64
C ILE A 188 18.36 -17.70 3.76
N SER A 189 17.20 -17.12 4.07
CA SER A 189 16.62 -16.04 3.29
C SER A 189 15.80 -15.10 4.17
N GLY A 190 16.02 -13.79 4.01
CA GLY A 190 15.18 -12.77 4.66
C GLY A 190 13.71 -12.78 4.19
N PHE A 191 13.43 -13.40 3.04
CA PHE A 191 12.07 -13.47 2.50
C PHE A 191 11.30 -14.72 2.96
N ILE A 192 11.93 -15.89 3.06
CA ILE A 192 11.20 -17.16 3.32
C ILE A 192 11.49 -17.70 4.73
N PRO A 193 10.46 -18.13 5.48
CA PRO A 193 9.02 -18.11 5.15
C PRO A 193 8.43 -16.70 5.07
N PHE A 194 7.32 -16.53 4.35
CA PHE A 194 6.62 -15.24 4.30
C PHE A 194 5.99 -14.91 5.66
N GLY A 195 6.39 -13.76 6.19
CA GLY A 195 5.78 -13.07 7.32
C GLY A 195 4.48 -12.38 6.90
N ASN A 196 3.85 -11.69 7.85
CA ASN A 196 2.59 -11.01 7.59
C ASN A 196 2.73 -9.94 6.52
N TYR A 197 3.87 -9.23 6.47
CA TYR A 197 4.14 -8.20 5.47
C TYR A 197 3.97 -8.70 4.03
N ILE A 198 4.70 -9.76 3.65
CA ILE A 198 4.61 -10.31 2.30
C ILE A 198 3.23 -10.95 2.06
N LYS A 199 2.66 -11.62 3.06
CA LYS A 199 1.32 -12.22 2.93
C LYS A 199 0.24 -11.17 2.67
N LEU A 200 0.35 -9.99 3.26
CA LEU A 200 -0.56 -8.87 3.00
C LEU A 200 -0.33 -8.33 1.59
N ALA A 201 0.93 -8.12 1.19
CA ALA A 201 1.28 -7.67 -0.16
C ALA A 201 0.74 -8.62 -1.26
N GLU A 202 0.73 -9.93 -1.03
CA GLU A 202 0.18 -10.91 -1.97
C GLU A 202 -1.32 -10.72 -2.29
N VAL A 203 -2.08 -10.13 -1.36
CA VAL A 203 -3.54 -9.93 -1.45
C VAL A 203 -3.97 -8.47 -1.30
N ASN A 204 -3.06 -7.53 -1.55
CA ASN A 204 -3.20 -6.09 -1.34
C ASN A 204 -4.14 -5.36 -2.31
N TYR A 205 -5.23 -5.99 -2.75
CA TYR A 205 -6.21 -5.35 -3.63
C TYR A 205 -6.74 -4.03 -3.05
N ASP A 206 -6.92 -3.98 -1.72
CA ASP A 206 -7.38 -2.80 -0.97
C ASP A 206 -6.46 -1.58 -1.07
N HIS A 207 -5.26 -1.71 -1.64
CA HIS A 207 -4.34 -0.59 -1.86
C HIS A 207 -4.56 0.10 -3.21
N PHE A 208 -5.23 -0.55 -4.16
CA PHE A 208 -5.34 -0.07 -5.54
C PHE A 208 -6.74 0.41 -5.84
N VAL A 209 -6.85 1.47 -6.63
CA VAL A 209 -8.15 1.95 -7.13
C VAL A 209 -8.76 0.90 -8.08
N PRO A 210 -10.07 0.61 -7.99
CA PRO A 210 -11.07 1.27 -7.15
C PRO A 210 -11.26 0.66 -5.75
N ASP A 211 -10.57 -0.43 -5.43
CA ASP A 211 -10.76 -1.18 -4.18
C ASP A 211 -10.29 -0.41 -2.94
N SER A 212 -9.27 0.44 -3.08
CA SER A 212 -8.82 1.35 -2.02
C SER A 212 -9.90 2.32 -1.57
N LEU A 213 -10.74 2.79 -2.49
CA LEU A 213 -11.90 3.62 -2.15
C LEU A 213 -12.94 2.84 -1.34
N VAL A 214 -13.12 1.55 -1.64
CA VAL A 214 -14.00 0.67 -0.88
C VAL A 214 -13.44 0.42 0.52
N ALA A 215 -12.14 0.13 0.62
CA ALA A 215 -11.46 -0.11 1.89
C ALA A 215 -11.49 1.14 2.78
N TYR A 216 -11.14 2.30 2.23
CA TYR A 216 -11.21 3.59 2.90
C TYR A 216 -12.63 3.89 3.41
N LYS A 217 -13.63 3.93 2.52
CA LYS A 217 -15.02 4.27 2.89
C LYS A 217 -15.59 3.32 3.93
N THR A 218 -15.25 2.03 3.85
CA THR A 218 -15.66 1.03 4.85
C THR A 218 -15.03 1.32 6.20
N GLY A 219 -13.72 1.57 6.24
CA GLY A 219 -13.00 1.85 7.47
C GLY A 219 -13.41 3.17 8.11
N HIS A 220 -13.55 4.22 7.30
CA HIS A 220 -14.02 5.53 7.74
C HIS A 220 -15.44 5.42 8.31
N ARG A 221 -16.35 4.69 7.65
CA ARG A 221 -17.69 4.41 8.18
C ARG A 221 -17.63 3.72 9.55
N PHE A 222 -16.78 2.70 9.69
CA PHE A 222 -16.62 1.99 10.95
C PHE A 222 -16.12 2.93 12.07
N ALA A 223 -15.17 3.82 11.77
CA ALA A 223 -14.67 4.82 12.68
C ALA A 223 -15.76 5.84 13.09
N LEU A 224 -16.57 6.31 12.14
CA LEU A 224 -17.72 7.20 12.39
C LEU A 224 -18.77 6.53 13.28
N GLU A 225 -19.05 5.25 13.09
CA GLU A 225 -19.96 4.48 13.97
C GLU A 225 -19.40 4.34 15.39
N THR A 226 -18.07 4.24 15.55
CA THR A 226 -17.42 4.29 16.87
C THR A 226 -17.51 5.69 17.49
N ALA A 227 -17.36 6.76 16.71
CA ALA A 227 -17.53 8.13 17.18
C ALA A 227 -18.99 8.43 17.60
N LEU A 228 -19.96 7.85 16.91
CA LEU A 228 -21.38 7.94 17.30
C LEU A 228 -21.63 7.27 18.65
N LYS A 229 -21.05 6.08 18.90
CA LYS A 229 -21.09 5.44 20.22
C LYS A 229 -20.42 6.31 21.30
N ALA A 230 -19.33 7.00 20.95
CA ALA A 230 -18.70 7.95 21.86
C ALA A 230 -19.64 9.11 22.22
N TYR A 231 -20.37 9.65 21.24
CA TYR A 231 -21.42 10.65 21.48
C TYR A 231 -22.53 10.12 22.40
N GLU A 232 -23.04 8.91 22.17
CA GLU A 232 -24.06 8.29 23.03
C GLU A 232 -23.61 8.16 24.49
N LYS A 233 -22.34 7.75 24.71
CA LYS A 233 -21.75 7.68 26.05
C LYS A 233 -21.59 9.05 26.69
N LYS A 234 -21.25 10.07 25.92
CA LYS A 234 -21.20 11.46 26.38
C LYS A 234 -22.59 11.94 26.84
N GLN A 235 -23.64 11.64 26.08
CA GLN A 235 -25.03 11.98 26.44
C GLN A 235 -25.51 11.27 27.71
N GLN A 236 -24.99 10.08 28.00
CA GLN A 236 -25.24 9.33 29.24
C GLN A 236 -24.43 9.85 30.45
N GLY A 237 -23.58 10.87 30.27
CA GLY A 237 -22.67 11.37 31.31
C GLY A 237 -21.44 10.48 31.55
N LEU A 238 -21.22 9.45 30.73
CA LEU A 238 -20.08 8.53 30.82
C LEU A 238 -18.86 9.10 30.07
N ILE A 239 -18.37 10.25 30.54
CA ILE A 239 -17.35 11.06 29.85
C ILE A 239 -16.05 10.30 29.59
N ASP A 240 -15.55 9.52 30.55
CA ASP A 240 -14.32 8.74 30.37
C ASP A 240 -14.45 7.64 29.32
N GLU A 241 -15.63 7.00 29.22
CA GLU A 241 -15.92 6.02 28.17
C GLU A 241 -16.04 6.69 26.80
N ALA A 242 -16.71 7.84 26.76
CA ALA A 242 -16.85 8.65 25.56
C ALA A 242 -15.48 9.05 24.98
N HIS A 243 -14.55 9.52 25.81
CA HIS A 243 -13.21 9.90 25.37
C HIS A 243 -12.39 8.70 24.87
N LYS A 244 -12.47 7.54 25.54
CA LYS A 244 -11.81 6.31 25.07
C LYS A 244 -12.34 5.87 23.71
N LEU A 245 -13.64 5.97 23.48
CA LEU A 245 -14.24 5.65 22.19
C LEU A 245 -13.87 6.67 21.10
N LEU A 246 -13.72 7.95 21.44
CA LEU A 246 -13.22 8.96 20.51
C LEU A 246 -11.76 8.67 20.08
N GLU A 247 -10.88 8.33 21.03
CA GLU A 247 -9.50 7.90 20.70
C GLU A 247 -9.51 6.67 19.78
N LEU A 248 -10.36 5.67 20.08
CA LEU A 248 -10.52 4.48 19.25
C LEU A 248 -11.03 4.81 17.85
N ALA A 249 -11.99 5.73 17.72
CA ALA A 249 -12.51 6.19 16.44
C ALA A 249 -11.42 6.85 15.60
N TYR A 250 -10.58 7.72 16.18
CA TYR A 250 -9.44 8.28 15.46
C TYR A 250 -8.44 7.22 15.04
N ALA A 251 -8.17 6.22 15.88
CA ALA A 251 -7.26 5.12 15.52
C ALA A 251 -7.81 4.27 14.36
N GLN A 252 -9.10 3.95 14.38
CA GLN A 252 -9.75 3.24 13.27
C GLN A 252 -9.73 4.10 11.99
N ASN A 253 -9.95 5.41 12.13
CA ASN A 253 -9.87 6.32 11.00
C ASN A 253 -8.45 6.40 10.42
N ALA A 254 -7.42 6.46 11.28
CA ALA A 254 -6.02 6.43 10.86
C ALA A 254 -5.70 5.15 10.07
N PHE A 255 -6.20 4.00 10.53
CA PHE A 255 -6.02 2.73 9.81
C PHE A 255 -6.72 2.78 8.44
N ALA A 256 -7.92 3.35 8.36
CA ALA A 256 -8.61 3.55 7.09
C ALA A 256 -7.87 4.53 6.17
N ASN A 257 -7.27 5.58 6.73
CA ASN A 257 -6.53 6.59 5.99
C ASN A 257 -5.25 6.07 5.32
N HIS A 258 -4.75 4.89 5.69
CA HIS A 258 -3.75 4.19 4.89
C HIS A 258 -4.22 4.04 3.43
N TYR A 259 -5.40 3.43 3.23
CA TYR A 259 -6.00 3.26 1.91
C TYR A 259 -6.41 4.59 1.25
N LEU A 260 -6.73 5.62 2.06
CA LEU A 260 -6.91 6.99 1.53
C LEU A 260 -5.61 7.45 0.89
N THR A 261 -4.49 7.37 1.60
CA THR A 261 -3.20 7.85 1.08
C THR A 261 -2.73 7.06 -0.15
N ASP A 262 -2.94 5.74 -0.19
CA ASP A 262 -2.65 4.94 -1.38
C ASP A 262 -3.46 5.42 -2.59
N SER A 263 -4.71 5.85 -2.37
CA SER A 263 -5.59 6.33 -3.43
C SER A 263 -5.11 7.64 -4.09
N PHE A 264 -4.09 8.31 -3.53
CA PHE A 264 -3.41 9.46 -4.13
C PHE A 264 -2.07 9.11 -4.80
N SER A 265 -1.56 7.90 -4.63
CA SER A 265 -0.28 7.46 -5.19
C SER A 265 -0.44 6.97 -6.63
N ALA A 266 0.40 7.46 -7.54
CA ALA A 266 0.29 7.19 -8.98
C ALA A 266 0.21 5.69 -9.33
N GLY A 267 1.09 4.88 -8.76
CA GLY A 267 1.13 3.43 -8.98
C GLY A 267 -0.13 2.71 -8.51
N HIS A 268 -0.76 3.20 -7.45
CA HIS A 268 -1.99 2.64 -6.89
C HIS A 268 -3.24 3.05 -7.67
N MET A 269 -3.19 4.15 -8.44
CA MET A 269 -4.31 4.64 -9.23
C MET A 269 -4.49 3.91 -10.57
N ARG A 270 -3.39 3.60 -11.27
CA ARG A 270 -3.44 3.10 -12.66
C ARG A 270 -3.15 1.61 -12.79
N THR A 271 -2.47 0.98 -11.83
CA THR A 271 -2.12 -0.45 -11.90
C THR A 271 -3.36 -1.34 -11.80
N PRO A 272 -3.65 -2.19 -12.82
CA PRO A 272 -4.84 -3.03 -12.84
C PRO A 272 -4.69 -4.27 -11.93
N ARG A 273 -4.55 -4.07 -10.61
CA ARG A 273 -4.15 -5.08 -9.64
C ARG A 273 -5.04 -6.33 -9.61
N ARG A 274 -6.36 -6.17 -9.76
CA ARG A 274 -7.31 -7.29 -9.85
C ARG A 274 -7.10 -8.13 -11.10
N ALA A 275 -6.98 -7.49 -12.25
CA ALA A 275 -6.77 -8.20 -13.51
C ALA A 275 -5.42 -8.93 -13.50
N ILE A 276 -4.36 -8.30 -12.99
CA ILE A 276 -3.05 -8.97 -12.80
C ILE A 276 -3.19 -10.20 -11.89
N GLY A 277 -3.90 -10.08 -10.77
CA GLY A 277 -4.10 -11.17 -9.81
C GLY A 277 -4.95 -12.32 -10.34
N HIS A 278 -5.91 -12.04 -11.23
CA HIS A 278 -6.87 -13.01 -11.76
C HIS A 278 -6.44 -13.64 -13.10
N ASP A 279 -5.93 -12.82 -14.03
CA ASP A 279 -5.71 -13.22 -15.42
C ASP A 279 -4.32 -13.86 -15.63
N ILE A 280 -3.37 -13.61 -14.73
CA ILE A 280 -2.02 -14.19 -14.81
C ILE A 280 -1.93 -15.43 -13.92
N LEU A 281 -1.71 -16.58 -14.57
CA LEU A 281 -1.59 -17.89 -13.92
C LEU A 281 -0.19 -18.10 -13.30
N LEU A 282 0.19 -17.24 -12.35
CA LEU A 282 1.40 -17.37 -11.54
C LEU A 282 1.05 -17.39 -10.04
N PRO A 283 1.95 -17.85 -9.16
CA PRO A 283 1.81 -17.68 -7.71
C PRO A 283 1.58 -16.21 -7.33
N SER A 284 0.82 -16.00 -6.25
CA SER A 284 0.43 -14.66 -5.75
C SER A 284 1.61 -13.70 -5.62
N VAL A 285 2.73 -14.15 -5.04
CA VAL A 285 3.94 -13.35 -4.94
C VAL A 285 4.51 -12.90 -6.28
N LEU A 286 4.42 -13.71 -7.35
CA LEU A 286 4.88 -13.28 -8.67
C LEU A 286 3.88 -12.32 -9.31
N ASN A 287 2.58 -12.50 -9.09
CA ASN A 287 1.57 -11.53 -9.53
C ASN A 287 1.73 -10.17 -8.81
N LEU A 288 2.14 -10.17 -7.53
CA LEU A 288 2.58 -8.96 -6.82
C LEU A 288 3.76 -8.30 -7.55
N LEU A 289 4.82 -9.05 -7.86
CA LEU A 289 5.99 -8.48 -8.54
C LEU A 289 5.65 -7.92 -9.93
N ILE A 290 4.74 -8.56 -10.67
CA ILE A 290 4.22 -8.03 -11.94
C ILE A 290 3.52 -6.69 -11.72
N ALA A 291 2.61 -6.60 -10.75
CA ALA A 291 1.93 -5.36 -10.42
C ALA A 291 2.95 -4.26 -10.05
N ASN A 292 3.99 -4.60 -9.29
CA ASN A 292 5.03 -3.68 -8.88
C ASN A 292 5.80 -3.06 -10.05
N LEU A 293 5.89 -3.71 -11.23
CA LEU A 293 6.55 -3.14 -12.39
C LEU A 293 5.87 -1.83 -12.85
N MET A 294 4.55 -1.85 -13.01
CA MET A 294 3.79 -0.66 -13.42
C MET A 294 3.63 0.32 -12.25
N HIS A 295 3.34 -0.21 -11.07
CA HIS A 295 3.20 0.57 -9.86
C HIS A 295 4.43 1.45 -9.62
N ASN A 296 5.64 0.87 -9.67
CA ASN A 296 6.88 1.60 -9.45
C ASN A 296 7.19 2.56 -10.59
N GLU A 297 6.91 2.18 -11.85
CA GLU A 297 7.07 3.05 -13.01
C GLU A 297 6.22 4.33 -12.87
N ASP A 298 4.95 4.17 -12.51
CA ASP A 298 4.00 5.27 -12.37
C ASP A 298 4.33 6.15 -11.16
N ASN A 299 4.75 5.56 -10.04
CA ASN A 299 5.21 6.31 -8.87
C ASN A 299 6.49 7.12 -9.15
N GLN A 300 7.40 6.62 -10.00
CA GLN A 300 8.63 7.31 -10.37
C GLN A 300 8.39 8.51 -11.31
N HIS A 301 7.57 8.31 -12.35
CA HIS A 301 7.34 9.29 -13.42
C HIS A 301 6.17 10.23 -13.12
N GLY A 302 5.22 9.76 -12.33
CA GLY A 302 4.03 10.46 -11.90
C GLY A 302 2.87 10.37 -12.90
N LEU A 303 1.67 10.75 -12.44
CA LEU A 303 0.45 10.87 -13.23
C LEU A 303 -0.18 12.25 -13.05
N ASN A 304 -0.49 12.92 -14.16
CA ASN A 304 -1.36 14.08 -14.14
C ASN A 304 -2.74 13.64 -13.63
N VAL A 305 -3.24 14.34 -12.63
CA VAL A 305 -4.56 14.10 -12.04
C VAL A 305 -5.29 15.42 -11.85
N VAL A 306 -6.62 15.33 -11.79
CA VAL A 306 -7.51 16.44 -11.45
C VAL A 306 -8.58 15.91 -10.50
N ASN A 307 -8.97 16.69 -9.49
CA ASN A 307 -10.07 16.31 -8.59
C ASN A 307 -11.40 16.97 -9.01
N HIS A 308 -12.48 16.66 -8.29
CA HIS A 308 -13.80 17.23 -8.57
C HIS A 308 -13.90 18.74 -8.27
N GLU A 309 -12.99 19.29 -7.48
CA GLU A 309 -12.84 20.74 -7.24
C GLU A 309 -12.08 21.45 -8.37
N GLY A 310 -11.60 20.72 -9.39
CA GLY A 310 -10.87 21.27 -10.54
C GLY A 310 -9.39 21.56 -10.27
N ILE A 311 -8.85 21.11 -9.15
CA ILE A 311 -7.42 21.24 -8.81
C ILE A 311 -6.66 20.14 -9.55
N SER A 312 -5.61 20.51 -10.27
CA SER A 312 -4.73 19.57 -10.99
C SER A 312 -3.34 19.53 -10.39
N TRP A 313 -2.72 18.35 -10.36
CA TRP A 313 -1.34 18.17 -9.92
C TRP A 313 -0.72 16.94 -10.59
N LEU A 314 0.60 16.82 -10.48
CA LEU A 314 1.34 15.63 -10.87
C LEU A 314 1.49 14.74 -9.63
N ALA A 315 0.80 13.61 -9.61
CA ALA A 315 0.81 12.66 -8.51
C ALA A 315 2.04 11.75 -8.59
N TYR A 316 2.71 11.56 -7.46
CA TYR A 316 3.78 10.60 -7.21
C TYR A 316 3.35 9.67 -6.06
N GLY A 317 4.20 8.75 -5.63
CA GLY A 317 3.92 7.89 -4.48
C GLY A 317 5.12 7.01 -4.17
N ASP A 318 4.99 6.21 -3.12
CA ASP A 318 5.88 5.09 -2.77
C ASP A 318 7.37 5.39 -2.95
N GLY A 319 7.81 6.42 -2.23
CA GLY A 319 9.21 6.83 -2.14
C GLY A 319 9.52 8.07 -2.97
N TYR A 320 8.57 8.49 -3.82
CA TYR A 320 8.69 9.67 -4.66
C TYR A 320 7.80 10.85 -4.20
N LEU A 321 7.04 10.72 -3.11
CA LEU A 321 6.12 11.77 -2.63
C LEU A 321 6.85 13.01 -2.11
N TYR A 322 8.15 12.91 -1.81
CA TYR A 322 9.01 14.03 -1.39
C TYR A 322 9.81 14.66 -2.53
N LYS A 323 9.49 14.32 -3.78
CA LYS A 323 9.91 15.14 -4.92
C LYS A 323 9.44 16.60 -4.76
N PRO A 324 10.23 17.58 -5.20
CA PRO A 324 9.81 18.99 -5.19
C PRO A 324 8.47 19.20 -5.89
N GLU A 325 8.24 18.51 -7.02
CA GLU A 325 7.02 18.59 -7.83
C GLU A 325 5.76 18.10 -7.09
N ALA A 326 5.94 17.23 -6.09
CA ALA A 326 4.85 16.63 -5.31
C ALA A 326 4.39 17.51 -4.12
N GLU A 327 4.86 18.76 -4.01
CA GLU A 327 4.48 19.64 -2.88
C GLU A 327 2.98 19.86 -2.78
N LEU A 328 2.32 20.19 -3.91
CA LEU A 328 0.88 20.37 -3.94
C LEU A 328 0.14 19.08 -3.58
N GLN A 329 0.60 17.93 -4.08
CA GLN A 329 0.03 16.63 -3.73
C GLN A 329 0.06 16.38 -2.22
N ARG A 330 1.18 16.66 -1.53
CA ARG A 330 1.28 16.50 -0.07
C ARG A 330 0.29 17.38 0.69
N VAL A 331 0.01 18.59 0.19
CA VAL A 331 -1.00 19.48 0.78
C VAL A 331 -2.40 18.92 0.59
N ILE A 332 -2.71 18.43 -0.61
CA ILE A 332 -4.02 17.83 -0.96
C ILE A 332 -4.29 16.57 -0.14
N ILE A 333 -3.31 15.67 -0.02
CA ILE A 333 -3.44 14.45 0.80
C ILE A 333 -3.69 14.82 2.27
N LEU A 334 -2.95 15.80 2.80
CA LEU A 334 -3.13 16.25 4.18
C LEU A 334 -4.52 16.87 4.39
N ASP A 335 -5.02 17.65 3.43
CA ASP A 335 -6.39 18.20 3.49
C ASP A 335 -7.43 17.07 3.51
N ALA A 336 -7.32 16.07 2.64
CA ALA A 336 -8.21 14.92 2.63
C ALA A 336 -8.19 14.15 3.97
N MET A 337 -7.01 13.87 4.52
CA MET A 337 -6.90 13.22 5.84
C MET A 337 -7.45 14.08 6.97
N GLN A 338 -7.26 15.40 6.92
CA GLN A 338 -7.79 16.32 7.92
C GLN A 338 -9.32 16.36 7.87
N ARG A 339 -9.92 16.50 6.69
CA ARG A 339 -11.40 16.44 6.50
C ARG A 339 -11.99 15.13 7.04
N SER A 340 -11.29 14.01 6.82
CA SER A 340 -11.64 12.71 7.39
C SER A 340 -11.59 12.71 8.92
N ALA A 341 -10.52 13.21 9.54
CA ALA A 341 -10.41 13.30 11.00
C ALA A 341 -11.44 14.28 11.61
N ASP A 342 -11.71 15.40 10.95
CA ASP A 342 -12.70 16.40 11.37
C ASP A 342 -14.12 15.82 11.38
N SER A 343 -14.43 14.91 10.46
CA SER A 343 -15.71 14.19 10.43
C SER A 343 -15.88 13.27 11.65
N ILE A 344 -14.80 12.66 12.15
CA ILE A 344 -14.82 11.89 13.41
C ILE A 344 -15.17 12.79 14.59
N HIS A 345 -14.49 13.92 14.71
CA HIS A 345 -14.76 14.89 15.78
C HIS A 345 -16.18 15.44 15.70
N SER A 346 -16.62 15.81 14.50
CA SER A 346 -17.95 16.38 14.26
C SER A 346 -19.02 15.39 14.68
N THR A 347 -18.91 14.13 14.27
CA THR A 347 -19.82 13.04 14.65
C THR A 347 -19.85 12.84 16.17
N PHE A 348 -18.69 12.87 16.84
CA PHE A 348 -18.62 12.80 18.30
C PHE A 348 -19.30 13.99 19.00
N MET A 349 -19.30 15.17 18.37
CA MET A 349 -19.87 16.38 18.95
C MET A 349 -21.38 16.49 18.74
N ASN A 350 -21.87 16.10 17.57
CA ASN A 350 -23.27 16.32 17.16
C ASN A 350 -24.12 15.03 17.05
N GLY A 351 -23.50 13.84 17.09
CA GLY A 351 -24.21 12.56 16.97
C GLY A 351 -24.70 12.24 15.55
N VAL A 352 -24.15 12.88 14.52
CA VAL A 352 -24.57 12.73 13.13
C VAL A 352 -23.41 12.24 12.28
N ILE A 353 -23.60 11.08 11.64
CA ILE A 353 -22.68 10.59 10.62
C ILE A 353 -23.01 11.31 9.30
N PRO A 354 -22.04 11.94 8.62
CA PRO A 354 -22.32 12.66 7.38
C PRO A 354 -22.78 11.71 6.27
N GLU A 355 -23.74 12.14 5.46
CA GLU A 355 -24.21 11.39 4.29
C GLU A 355 -23.18 11.39 3.14
N HIS A 356 -22.48 12.52 2.98
CA HIS A 356 -21.37 12.69 2.05
C HIS A 356 -20.08 12.91 2.82
N TYR A 357 -19.01 12.25 2.37
CA TYR A 357 -17.70 12.31 3.00
C TYR A 357 -16.89 13.47 2.37
N PRO A 358 -16.67 14.59 3.08
CA PRO A 358 -16.11 15.82 2.49
C PRO A 358 -14.72 15.66 1.88
N GLU A 359 -13.94 14.70 2.37
CA GLU A 359 -12.63 14.36 1.82
C GLU A 359 -12.72 13.75 0.42
N MET A 360 -13.85 13.13 0.05
CA MET A 360 -14.01 12.50 -1.26
C MET A 360 -14.00 13.50 -2.42
N ASP A 361 -14.30 14.78 -2.15
CA ASP A 361 -14.26 15.85 -3.16
C ASP A 361 -12.82 16.18 -3.59
N VAL A 362 -11.86 15.85 -2.73
CA VAL A 362 -10.42 16.13 -2.91
C VAL A 362 -9.71 15.01 -3.69
N PHE A 363 -10.30 13.81 -3.73
CA PHE A 363 -9.72 12.65 -4.41
C PHE A 363 -9.57 12.90 -5.93
N PRO A 364 -8.55 12.30 -6.57
CA PRO A 364 -8.43 12.30 -8.03
C PRO A 364 -9.72 11.78 -8.70
N ASP A 365 -10.13 12.44 -9.78
CA ASP A 365 -11.08 11.89 -10.73
C ASP A 365 -10.37 10.82 -11.57
N TYR A 366 -10.42 9.58 -11.09
CA TYR A 366 -9.78 8.43 -11.71
C TYR A 366 -10.23 8.19 -13.16
N SER A 367 -11.43 8.64 -13.53
CA SER A 367 -11.94 8.50 -14.90
C SER A 367 -11.21 9.40 -15.91
N LYS A 368 -10.51 10.44 -15.42
CA LYS A 368 -9.76 11.39 -16.24
C LYS A 368 -8.31 10.98 -16.46
N ILE A 369 -7.76 10.08 -15.65
CA ILE A 369 -6.34 9.70 -15.70
C ILE A 369 -5.92 9.27 -17.12
N GLU A 370 -6.67 8.37 -17.77
CA GLU A 370 -6.33 7.93 -19.13
C GLU A 370 -6.44 9.06 -20.19
N GLN A 371 -7.20 10.12 -19.93
CA GLN A 371 -7.44 11.22 -20.88
C GLN A 371 -6.39 12.32 -20.79
N ILE A 372 -5.79 12.51 -19.61
CA ILE A 372 -4.90 13.64 -19.29
C ILE A 372 -3.43 13.25 -19.14
N ASN A 373 -3.14 11.94 -19.18
CA ASN A 373 -1.77 11.42 -19.13
C ASN A 373 -1.30 11.03 -20.51
N ASP A 374 -0.16 11.59 -20.91
CA ASP A 374 0.51 11.24 -22.17
C ASP A 374 1.31 9.93 -22.05
N THR A 375 1.62 9.46 -20.84
CA THR A 375 2.35 8.19 -20.66
C THR A 375 1.44 6.99 -20.89
N ALA A 376 1.94 5.99 -21.61
CA ALA A 376 1.26 4.74 -21.85
C ALA A 376 1.37 3.81 -20.63
N PRO A 377 0.27 3.33 -20.01
CA PRO A 377 0.35 2.35 -18.94
C PRO A 377 1.06 1.06 -19.37
N LEU A 378 1.93 0.51 -18.51
CA LEU A 378 2.60 -0.76 -18.77
C LEU A 378 1.59 -1.91 -18.90
N PHE A 379 0.54 -1.91 -18.07
CA PHE A 379 -0.59 -2.83 -18.17
C PHE A 379 -1.91 -2.07 -18.26
N LYS A 380 -2.81 -2.49 -19.15
CA LYS A 380 -4.14 -1.90 -19.31
C LYS A 380 -5.17 -2.99 -19.48
N VAL A 381 -6.36 -2.80 -18.93
CA VAL A 381 -7.52 -3.65 -19.25
C VAL A 381 -8.34 -2.97 -20.32
N GLU A 382 -8.53 -3.64 -21.46
CA GLU A 382 -9.36 -3.15 -22.54
C GLU A 382 -10.31 -4.25 -23.01
N ASN A 383 -11.62 -3.95 -23.08
CA ASN A 383 -12.67 -4.92 -23.42
C ASN A 383 -12.58 -6.22 -22.58
N GLY A 384 -12.22 -6.11 -21.30
CA GLY A 384 -12.08 -7.24 -20.38
C GLY A 384 -10.82 -8.09 -20.58
N VAL A 385 -9.85 -7.63 -21.39
CA VAL A 385 -8.57 -8.32 -21.62
C VAL A 385 -7.44 -7.52 -21.02
N LEU A 386 -6.61 -8.17 -20.19
CA LEU A 386 -5.37 -7.59 -19.71
C LEU A 386 -4.29 -7.58 -20.80
N LEU A 387 -3.89 -6.37 -21.19
CA LEU A 387 -2.87 -6.10 -22.20
C LEU A 387 -1.58 -5.58 -21.53
N LYS A 388 -0.44 -5.84 -22.17
CA LYS A 388 0.88 -5.29 -21.79
C LYS A 388 1.39 -4.39 -22.91
N ARG A 389 2.05 -3.29 -22.55
CA ARG A 389 2.80 -2.42 -23.48
C ARG A 389 3.82 -3.26 -24.27
N VAL A 390 3.93 -3.02 -25.58
CA VAL A 390 4.81 -3.82 -26.45
C VAL A 390 6.28 -3.52 -26.11
N ASN A 391 6.67 -2.25 -26.13
CA ASN A 391 7.99 -1.78 -25.76
C ASN A 391 8.03 -1.34 -24.29
N ASN A 392 8.54 -2.21 -23.41
CA ASN A 392 8.63 -1.92 -21.98
C ASN A 392 9.53 -0.70 -21.68
N LYS A 393 10.51 -0.36 -22.54
CA LYS A 393 11.48 0.73 -22.33
C LYS A 393 10.96 2.10 -22.73
N ASP A 394 9.90 2.15 -23.53
CA ASP A 394 9.33 3.40 -24.01
C ASP A 394 8.02 3.68 -23.26
N HIS A 395 8.08 4.65 -22.34
CA HIS A 395 6.94 5.06 -21.53
C HIS A 395 5.80 5.72 -22.34
N TYR A 396 6.02 6.00 -23.62
CA TYR A 396 5.05 6.59 -24.54
C TYR A 396 4.63 5.61 -25.65
N ASP A 397 5.00 4.33 -25.55
CA ASP A 397 4.53 3.32 -26.49
C ASP A 397 3.06 2.97 -26.24
N HIS A 398 2.16 3.56 -27.02
CA HIS A 398 0.72 3.28 -26.99
C HIS A 398 0.31 2.06 -27.82
N HIS A 399 1.21 1.08 -27.97
CA HIS A 399 0.88 -0.22 -28.55
C HIS A 399 0.83 -1.26 -27.43
N TRP A 400 -0.29 -1.97 -27.35
CA TRP A 400 -0.48 -3.04 -26.38
C TRP A 400 -0.75 -4.37 -27.07
N THR A 401 -0.31 -5.45 -26.43
CA THR A 401 -0.53 -6.82 -26.90
C THR A 401 -1.21 -7.66 -25.83
N LYS A 402 -2.14 -8.52 -26.26
CA LYS A 402 -2.68 -9.61 -25.44
C LYS A 402 -1.77 -10.85 -25.42
N TYR A 403 -0.76 -10.88 -26.28
CA TYR A 403 0.17 -12.00 -26.43
C TYR A 403 1.44 -11.72 -25.65
N TRP A 404 1.41 -11.98 -24.34
CA TRP A 404 2.54 -11.80 -23.44
C TRP A 404 2.51 -12.84 -22.32
N SER A 405 3.60 -12.96 -21.57
CA SER A 405 3.71 -13.86 -20.42
C SER A 405 4.26 -13.09 -19.22
N GLY A 406 3.61 -13.24 -18.06
CA GLY A 406 4.08 -12.61 -16.82
C GLY A 406 5.52 -13.01 -16.48
N LEU A 407 5.82 -14.30 -16.48
CA LEU A 407 7.17 -14.78 -16.14
C LEU A 407 8.24 -14.24 -17.10
N VAL A 408 7.94 -14.24 -18.41
CA VAL A 408 8.86 -13.66 -19.41
C VAL A 408 9.06 -12.17 -19.17
N THR A 409 7.99 -11.45 -18.83
CA THR A 409 8.06 -10.01 -18.50
C THR A 409 8.97 -9.76 -17.29
N LEU A 410 8.85 -10.54 -16.21
CA LEU A 410 9.75 -10.41 -15.05
C LEU A 410 11.22 -10.64 -15.42
N ILE A 411 11.50 -11.64 -16.27
CA ILE A 411 12.86 -11.92 -16.75
C ILE A 411 13.38 -10.76 -17.60
N GLU A 412 12.54 -10.21 -18.50
CA GLU A 412 12.91 -9.06 -19.33
C GLU A 412 13.33 -7.85 -18.50
N PHE A 413 12.57 -7.51 -17.45
CA PHE A 413 12.89 -6.43 -16.50
C PHE A 413 14.05 -6.75 -15.55
N GLN A 414 14.37 -8.02 -15.34
CA GLN A 414 15.54 -8.40 -14.56
C GLN A 414 16.84 -8.22 -15.36
N VAL A 415 16.85 -8.66 -16.62
CA VAL A 415 18.04 -8.69 -17.49
C VAL A 415 18.31 -7.31 -18.09
N ASN A 416 17.27 -6.64 -18.58
CA ASN A 416 17.39 -5.28 -19.04
C ASN A 416 17.24 -4.36 -17.83
N LYS A 417 18.20 -3.45 -17.60
CA LYS A 417 18.00 -2.33 -16.66
C LYS A 417 16.98 -1.34 -17.27
N ILE A 418 15.72 -1.76 -17.35
CA ILE A 418 14.57 -0.95 -17.78
C ILE A 418 14.17 -0.06 -16.62
#